data_AF-A0AAE5HDM9-F1
#
_entry.id   AF-A0AAE5HDM9-F1
#
_cell.length_a   1.000
_cell.length_b   1.000
_cell.length_c   1.000
_cell.angle_alpha   90.00
_cell.angle_beta   90.00
_cell.angle_gamma   90.00
#
_symmetry.space_group_name_H-M   'P 1'
#
loop_
_entity.id
_entity.type
_entity.pdbx_description
1 polymer ?
#
loop_
_entity_poly.entity_id
_entity_poly.type
_entity_poly.pdbx_seq_one_letter_code
_entity_poly.pdbx_strand_id
1 'polypeptide(L)'
;MPSRSPRDDALDDRLSELEETLAELRRELKSDIRRQPPRPPSLGELLRFTEQYTIPTLIAMLEATIRSLELLQRTLRLADPGRAAREEGGAARREFDRVRGEASGQLAESLSELRRALSEADLPENPESRALISDARTLTEEIEDRLRDAERDVRRELDRENRINREKSDTDTQSDRLSHRRDRGVMIDVNDETDGSESGDTKSKPEQEPKSELESDPEVDVDSELESIKADLQKDETGTDSASNNENDEDEDDDLDGDATKN
;
A
#
# COMPACT_ATOMS: atom_id res chain seq x y z
N MET A 1 18.09 21.98 96.08
CA MET A 1 18.43 21.67 94.68
C MET A 1 17.84 20.30 94.36
N PRO A 2 16.81 20.19 93.51
CA PRO A 2 16.24 18.90 93.16
C PRO A 2 17.23 18.15 92.26
N SER A 3 17.61 16.94 92.66
CA SER A 3 18.44 16.03 91.87
C SER A 3 17.66 15.58 90.64
N ARG A 4 18.15 15.91 89.44
CA ARG A 4 17.64 15.37 88.17
C ARG A 4 17.69 13.84 88.22
N SER A 5 16.66 13.20 87.68
CA SER A 5 16.62 11.74 87.64
C SER A 5 17.52 11.24 86.52
N PRO A 6 18.17 10.06 86.62
CA PRO A 6 19.00 9.50 85.54
C PRO A 6 18.28 9.32 84.20
N ARG A 7 16.95 9.34 84.20
CA ARG A 7 16.10 9.31 83.00
C ARG A 7 16.03 10.65 82.27
N ASP A 8 16.14 11.76 83.00
CA ASP A 8 16.13 13.11 82.44
C ASP A 8 17.45 13.38 81.73
N ASP A 9 18.57 12.91 82.30
CA ASP A 9 19.90 13.05 81.68
C ASP A 9 20.01 12.25 80.38
N ALA A 10 19.50 11.01 80.34
CA ALA A 10 19.48 10.19 79.13
C ALA A 10 18.54 10.74 78.03
N LEU A 11 17.54 11.55 78.40
CA LEU A 11 16.66 12.24 77.46
C LEU A 11 17.34 13.50 76.89
N ASP A 12 18.04 14.26 77.73
CA ASP A 12 18.84 15.42 77.32
C ASP A 12 19.94 15.00 76.31
N ASP A 13 20.57 13.83 76.52
CA ASP A 13 21.57 13.29 75.59
C ASP A 13 20.97 12.97 74.20
N ARG A 14 19.81 12.31 74.15
CA ARG A 14 19.11 11.99 72.90
C ARG A 14 18.59 13.23 72.18
N LEU A 15 18.15 14.24 72.94
CA LEU A 15 17.72 15.52 72.37
C LEU A 15 18.90 16.28 71.78
N SER A 16 20.07 16.23 72.42
CA SER A 16 21.30 16.83 71.91
C SER A 16 21.75 16.16 70.60
N GLU A 17 21.69 14.83 70.53
CA GLU A 17 21.99 14.07 69.30
C GLU A 17 20.98 14.37 68.17
N LEU A 18 19.70 14.52 68.51
CA LEU A 18 18.67 14.92 67.53
C LEU A 18 18.85 16.36 67.05
N GLU A 19 19.27 17.27 67.93
CA GLU A 19 19.56 18.66 67.58
C GLU A 19 20.78 18.74 66.64
N GLU A 20 21.83 17.96 66.89
CA GLU A 20 23.01 17.87 66.04
C GLU A 20 22.66 17.34 64.64
N THR A 21 21.91 16.23 64.56
CA THR A 21 21.48 15.65 63.28
C THR A 21 20.55 16.56 62.50
N LEU A 22 19.62 17.27 63.16
CA LEU A 22 18.77 18.27 62.51
C LEU A 22 19.57 19.49 62.05
N ALA A 23 20.59 19.91 62.78
CA ALA A 23 21.48 20.99 62.37
C ALA A 23 22.30 20.60 61.12
N GLU A 24 22.75 19.36 61.04
CA GLU A 24 23.45 18.80 59.88
C GLU A 24 22.55 18.72 58.65
N LEU A 25 21.35 18.12 58.77
CA LEU A 25 20.35 18.05 57.69
C LEU A 25 19.91 19.45 57.22
N ARG A 26 19.75 20.41 58.14
CA ARG A 26 19.41 21.79 57.80
C ARG A 26 20.55 22.49 57.06
N ARG A 27 21.80 22.16 57.39
CA ARG A 27 22.99 22.69 56.69
C ARG A 27 23.08 22.12 55.27
N GLU A 28 22.82 20.82 55.10
CA GLU A 28 22.79 20.13 53.81
C GLU A 28 21.67 20.66 52.90
N LEU A 29 20.44 20.81 53.44
CA LEU A 29 19.33 21.38 52.69
C LEU A 29 19.58 22.86 52.32
N LYS A 30 20.24 23.63 53.19
CA LYS A 30 20.60 25.03 52.90
C LYS A 30 21.77 25.14 51.90
N SER A 31 22.61 24.12 51.75
CA SER A 31 23.55 24.03 50.62
C SER A 31 22.85 23.68 49.32
N ASP A 32 21.81 22.86 49.35
CA ASP A 32 21.01 22.51 48.17
C ASP A 32 20.12 23.64 47.66
N ILE A 33 19.66 24.53 48.54
CA ILE A 33 18.93 25.74 48.14
C ILE A 33 19.86 26.76 47.44
N ARG A 34 21.19 26.62 47.58
CA ARG A 34 22.18 27.34 46.74
C ARG A 34 22.47 26.60 45.43
N ARG A 35 21.62 25.68 44.99
CA ARG A 35 21.67 25.14 43.63
C ARG A 35 21.30 26.26 42.66
N GLN A 36 22.26 26.49 41.77
CA GLN A 36 22.21 27.38 40.62
C GLN A 36 20.80 27.37 39.98
N PRO A 37 20.22 28.54 39.60
CA PRO A 37 18.97 28.56 38.85
C PRO A 37 19.08 27.63 37.63
N PRO A 38 17.98 26.95 37.23
CA PRO A 38 18.02 26.05 36.08
C PRO A 38 18.62 26.83 34.92
N ARG A 39 19.78 26.35 34.43
CA ARG A 39 20.46 27.05 33.36
C ARG A 39 19.50 27.07 32.17
N PRO A 40 19.24 28.25 31.57
CA PRO A 40 18.45 28.28 30.35
C PRO A 40 19.11 27.37 29.31
N PRO A 41 18.33 26.62 28.54
CA PRO A 41 18.86 25.69 27.55
C PRO A 41 19.80 26.45 26.60
N SER A 42 20.94 25.86 26.33
CA SER A 42 21.89 26.46 25.40
C SER A 42 21.32 26.40 23.97
N LEU A 43 21.68 27.37 23.13
CA LEU A 43 21.35 27.34 21.69
C LEU A 43 21.80 26.03 21.03
N GLY A 44 22.90 25.44 21.50
CA GLY A 44 23.37 24.12 21.06
C GLY A 44 22.42 22.98 21.45
N GLU A 45 21.79 23.03 22.62
CA GLU A 45 20.78 22.04 23.03
C GLU A 45 19.47 22.20 22.25
N LEU A 46 19.07 23.41 21.89
CA LEU A 46 17.91 23.63 21.01
C LEU A 46 18.16 23.13 19.60
N LEU A 47 19.34 23.44 19.02
CA LEU A 47 19.72 22.93 17.72
C LEU A 47 19.81 21.40 17.71
N ARG A 48 20.42 20.82 18.75
CA ARG A 48 20.48 19.37 18.93
C ARG A 48 19.10 18.75 19.14
N PHE A 49 18.19 19.43 19.85
CA PHE A 49 16.80 18.98 20.03
C PHE A 49 16.03 19.02 18.70
N THR A 50 16.21 20.06 17.90
CA THR A 50 15.61 20.12 16.56
C THR A 50 16.19 19.07 15.62
N GLU A 51 17.50 18.79 15.72
CA GLU A 51 18.15 17.75 14.93
C GLU A 51 17.72 16.34 15.36
N GLN A 52 17.62 16.09 16.67
CA GLN A 52 17.28 14.76 17.19
C GLN A 52 15.79 14.44 17.14
N TYR A 53 14.92 15.46 17.26
CA TYR A 53 13.49 15.22 17.46
C TYR A 53 12.62 15.99 16.47
N THR A 54 12.77 17.31 16.33
CA THR A 54 11.83 18.10 15.52
C THR A 54 11.95 17.84 14.02
N ILE A 55 13.17 17.88 13.47
CA ILE A 55 13.44 17.67 12.05
C ILE A 55 13.06 16.24 11.65
N PRO A 56 13.47 15.17 12.37
CA PRO A 56 13.03 13.81 12.04
C PRO A 56 11.52 13.63 12.10
N THR A 57 10.85 14.23 13.09
CA THR A 57 9.39 14.17 13.19
C THR A 57 8.72 14.90 12.03
N LEU A 58 9.22 16.07 11.65
CA LEU A 58 8.69 16.84 10.53
C LEU A 58 8.92 16.11 9.19
N ILE A 59 10.08 15.47 9.00
CA ILE A 59 10.36 14.62 7.84
C ILE A 59 9.40 13.44 7.82
N ALA A 60 9.20 12.75 8.94
CA ALA A 60 8.26 11.62 9.03
C ALA A 60 6.83 12.05 8.70
N MET A 61 6.40 13.23 9.16
CA MET A 61 5.11 13.81 8.83
C MET A 61 4.98 14.09 7.33
N LEU A 62 6.00 14.67 6.70
CA LEU A 62 6.04 14.94 5.26
C LEU A 62 6.09 13.65 4.44
N GLU A 63 6.83 12.63 4.88
CA GLU A 63 6.87 11.33 4.22
C GLU A 63 5.50 10.63 4.31
N ALA A 64 4.82 10.75 5.46
CA ALA A 64 3.46 10.25 5.62
C ALA A 64 2.46 10.98 4.70
N THR A 65 2.57 12.31 4.55
CA THR A 65 1.71 13.06 3.63
C THR A 65 2.02 12.71 2.18
N ILE A 66 3.28 12.61 1.78
CA ILE A 66 3.68 12.17 0.44
C ILE A 66 3.14 10.76 0.16
N ARG A 67 3.34 9.80 1.07
CA ARG A 67 2.79 8.43 0.93
C ARG A 67 1.27 8.42 0.83
N SER A 68 0.58 9.32 1.54
CA SER A 68 -0.88 9.47 1.44
C SER A 68 -1.30 10.00 0.07
N LEU A 69 -0.56 10.96 -0.49
CA LEU A 69 -0.77 11.47 -1.85
C LEU A 69 -0.45 10.42 -2.92
N GLU A 70 0.61 9.63 -2.74
CA GLU A 70 0.92 8.49 -3.62
C GLU A 70 -0.18 7.42 -3.58
N LEU A 71 -0.77 7.19 -2.41
CA LEU A 71 -1.89 6.27 -2.26
C LEU A 71 -3.14 6.81 -2.98
N LEU A 72 -3.41 8.10 -2.86
CA LEU A 72 -4.46 8.78 -3.63
C LEU A 72 -4.19 8.72 -5.15
N GLN A 73 -2.93 8.88 -5.57
CA GLN A 73 -2.55 8.73 -6.98
C GLN A 73 -2.78 7.30 -7.45
N ARG A 74 -2.47 6.29 -6.62
CA ARG A 74 -2.73 4.88 -6.92
C ARG A 74 -4.23 4.57 -7.00
N THR A 75 -5.07 5.20 -6.19
CA THR A 75 -6.54 5.03 -6.29
C THR A 75 -7.09 5.71 -7.55
N LEU A 76 -6.63 6.91 -7.90
CA LEU A 76 -6.97 7.58 -9.15
C LEU A 76 -6.49 6.78 -10.38
N ARG A 77 -5.31 6.17 -10.30
CA ARG A 77 -4.77 5.27 -11.32
C ARG A 77 -5.59 3.98 -11.47
N LEU A 78 -6.28 3.54 -10.41
CA LEU A 78 -7.21 2.42 -10.47
C LEU A 78 -8.55 2.79 -11.13
N ALA A 79 -8.93 4.07 -11.09
CA ALA A 79 -10.10 4.60 -11.79
C ALA A 79 -9.85 4.81 -13.29
N ASP A 80 -8.60 4.98 -13.72
CA ASP A 80 -8.17 4.96 -15.13
C ASP A 80 -7.19 3.80 -15.43
N PRO A 81 -7.68 2.54 -15.40
CA PRO A 81 -6.84 1.37 -15.64
C PRO A 81 -6.36 1.30 -17.10
N GLY A 82 -7.03 1.98 -18.03
CA GLY A 82 -6.70 2.00 -19.46
C GLY A 82 -5.41 2.75 -19.76
N ARG A 83 -5.11 3.82 -19.00
CA ARG A 83 -3.84 4.56 -19.11
C ARG A 83 -2.71 3.89 -18.32
N ALA A 84 -3.02 3.36 -17.15
CA ALA A 84 -2.09 2.69 -16.24
C ALA A 84 -1.51 1.36 -16.76
N ALA A 85 -2.34 0.57 -17.47
CA ALA A 85 -1.96 -0.72 -18.03
C ALA A 85 -1.17 -0.60 -19.35
N ARG A 86 -1.24 0.55 -20.03
CA ARG A 86 -0.47 0.84 -21.24
C ARG A 86 0.98 1.22 -20.96
N GLU A 87 1.26 1.88 -19.84
CA GLU A 87 2.60 2.38 -19.50
C GLU A 87 3.44 1.39 -18.68
N GLU A 88 2.84 0.55 -17.84
CA GLU A 88 3.57 -0.31 -16.90
C GLU A 88 3.29 -1.79 -17.19
N GLY A 89 3.97 -2.30 -18.21
CA GLY A 89 3.80 -3.65 -18.75
C GLY A 89 3.90 -4.77 -17.71
N GLY A 90 3.24 -5.89 -18.01
CA GLY A 90 2.98 -7.04 -17.11
C GLY A 90 4.18 -7.70 -16.40
N ALA A 91 5.41 -7.21 -16.55
CA ALA A 91 6.55 -7.58 -15.71
C ALA A 91 6.46 -6.99 -14.29
N ALA A 92 6.06 -5.73 -14.14
CA ALA A 92 5.89 -5.10 -12.82
C ALA A 92 4.78 -5.78 -12.02
N ARG A 93 3.67 -6.14 -12.69
CA ARG A 93 2.53 -6.83 -12.05
C ARG A 93 2.90 -8.18 -11.44
N ARG A 94 3.70 -9.00 -12.15
CA ARG A 94 4.16 -10.29 -11.64
C ARG A 94 5.10 -10.15 -10.43
N GLU A 95 5.94 -9.11 -10.42
CA GLU A 95 6.82 -8.82 -9.29
C GLU A 95 6.02 -8.36 -8.07
N PHE A 96 5.04 -7.46 -8.27
CA PHE A 96 4.12 -7.04 -7.21
C PHE A 96 3.30 -8.20 -6.65
N ASP A 97 2.79 -9.10 -7.50
CA ASP A 97 2.01 -10.26 -7.05
C ASP A 97 2.87 -11.26 -6.25
N ARG A 98 4.16 -11.44 -6.60
CA ARG A 98 5.10 -12.26 -5.83
C ARG A 98 5.42 -11.63 -4.48
N VAL A 99 5.80 -10.36 -4.44
CA VAL A 99 6.12 -9.63 -3.20
C VAL A 99 4.90 -9.55 -2.28
N ARG A 100 3.70 -9.41 -2.86
CA ARG A 100 2.43 -9.43 -2.11
C ARG A 100 2.16 -10.79 -1.48
N GLY A 101 2.41 -11.89 -2.20
CA GLY A 101 2.29 -13.24 -1.67
C GLY A 101 3.23 -13.48 -0.48
N GLU A 102 4.50 -13.11 -0.61
CA GLU A 102 5.50 -13.26 0.46
C GLU A 102 5.18 -12.41 1.69
N ALA A 103 4.81 -11.14 1.49
CA ALA A 103 4.40 -10.25 2.58
C ALA A 103 3.14 -10.76 3.29
N SER A 104 2.18 -11.32 2.54
CA SER A 104 0.96 -11.90 3.13
C SER A 104 1.24 -13.13 3.98
N GLY A 105 2.20 -13.97 3.58
CA GLY A 105 2.65 -15.12 4.37
C GLY A 105 3.33 -14.72 5.68
N GLN A 106 4.21 -13.71 5.63
CA GLN A 106 4.86 -13.17 6.83
C GLN A 106 3.85 -12.53 7.79
N LEU A 107 2.83 -11.83 7.27
CA LEU A 107 1.75 -11.28 8.08
C LEU A 107 0.95 -12.40 8.75
N ALA A 108 0.56 -13.44 8.01
CA ALA A 108 -0.15 -14.59 8.56
C ALA A 108 0.65 -15.28 9.69
N GLU A 109 1.96 -15.40 9.54
CA GLU A 109 2.85 -15.96 10.56
C GLU A 109 2.92 -15.06 11.81
N SER A 110 3.07 -13.75 11.63
CA SER A 110 3.06 -12.79 12.75
C SER A 110 1.73 -12.73 13.50
N LEU A 111 0.59 -12.88 12.79
CA LEU A 111 -0.73 -12.93 13.40
C LEU A 111 -0.94 -14.24 14.17
N SER A 112 -0.44 -15.36 13.64
CA SER A 112 -0.45 -16.64 14.35
C SER A 112 0.41 -16.60 15.62
N GLU A 113 1.55 -15.90 15.58
CA GLU A 113 2.43 -15.72 16.74
C GLU A 113 1.79 -14.77 17.78
N LEU A 114 1.14 -13.70 17.33
CA LEU A 114 0.35 -12.81 18.17
C LEU A 114 -0.81 -13.55 18.85
N ARG A 115 -1.56 -14.39 18.12
CA ARG A 115 -2.62 -15.24 18.66
C ARG A 115 -2.08 -16.21 19.71
N ARG A 116 -0.93 -16.84 19.43
CA ARG A 116 -0.27 -17.74 20.37
C ARG A 116 0.10 -17.00 21.65
N ALA A 117 0.74 -15.84 21.53
CA ALA A 117 1.09 -14.99 22.66
C ALA A 117 -0.15 -14.51 23.44
N LEU A 118 -1.22 -14.12 22.75
CA LEU A 118 -2.49 -13.73 23.37
C LEU A 118 -3.25 -14.92 23.99
N SER A 119 -3.04 -16.14 23.52
CA SER A 119 -3.64 -17.36 24.09
C SER A 119 -2.90 -17.86 25.32
N GLU A 120 -1.59 -17.63 25.38
CA GLU A 120 -0.71 -18.02 26.47
C GLU A 120 -0.67 -16.95 27.59
N ALA A 121 -0.96 -15.69 27.25
CA ALA A 121 -1.16 -14.63 28.21
C ALA A 121 -2.45 -14.85 29.02
N ASP A 122 -2.33 -14.84 30.34
CA ASP A 122 -3.46 -14.91 31.25
C ASP A 122 -4.46 -13.75 30.99
N LEU A 123 -5.75 -14.08 31.09
CA LEU A 123 -6.82 -13.12 30.86
C LEU A 123 -6.88 -12.12 32.03
N PRO A 124 -6.88 -10.80 31.77
CA PRO A 124 -6.93 -9.80 32.84
C PRO A 124 -8.17 -9.93 33.73
N GLU A 125 -8.05 -9.59 35.02
CA GLU A 125 -9.17 -9.75 35.98
C GLU A 125 -10.38 -8.85 35.66
N ASN A 126 -10.13 -7.68 35.04
CA ASN A 126 -11.16 -6.72 34.70
C ASN A 126 -12.12 -7.28 33.61
N PRO A 127 -13.45 -7.29 33.84
CA PRO A 127 -14.42 -7.87 32.90
C PRO A 127 -14.51 -7.14 31.55
N GLU A 128 -14.33 -5.82 31.50
CA GLU A 128 -14.30 -5.05 30.25
C GLU A 128 -13.04 -5.37 29.43
N SER A 129 -11.89 -5.51 30.10
CA SER A 129 -10.64 -5.92 29.44
C SER A 129 -10.71 -7.34 28.89
N ARG A 130 -11.44 -8.25 29.56
CA ARG A 130 -11.71 -9.61 29.05
C ARG A 130 -12.59 -9.60 27.81
N ALA A 131 -13.63 -8.76 27.78
CA ALA A 131 -14.49 -8.61 26.61
C ALA A 131 -13.70 -8.09 25.41
N LEU A 132 -12.91 -7.02 25.59
CA LEU A 132 -12.08 -6.44 24.52
C LEU A 132 -11.06 -7.44 23.95
N ILE A 133 -10.42 -8.26 24.80
CA ILE A 133 -9.48 -9.29 24.34
C ILE A 133 -10.22 -10.42 23.60
N SER A 134 -11.42 -10.77 24.03
CA SER A 134 -12.27 -11.74 23.32
C SER A 134 -12.67 -11.24 21.94
N ASP A 135 -13.04 -9.95 21.84
CA ASP A 135 -13.38 -9.31 20.57
C ASP A 135 -12.17 -9.25 19.64
N ALA A 136 -10.99 -8.87 20.16
CA ALA A 136 -9.76 -8.87 19.40
C ALA A 136 -9.38 -10.27 18.88
N ARG A 137 -9.59 -11.32 19.67
CA ARG A 137 -9.39 -12.73 19.25
C ARG A 137 -10.33 -13.10 18.11
N THR A 138 -11.62 -12.77 18.24
CA THR A 138 -12.63 -13.03 17.21
C THR A 138 -12.29 -12.31 15.90
N LEU A 139 -11.87 -11.04 15.99
CA LEU A 139 -11.49 -10.24 14.83
C LEU A 139 -10.24 -10.82 14.12
N THR A 140 -9.29 -11.33 14.89
CA THR A 140 -8.07 -11.94 14.34
C THR A 140 -8.39 -13.23 13.59
N GLU A 141 -9.31 -14.06 14.11
CA GLU A 141 -9.79 -15.26 13.42
C GLU A 141 -10.48 -14.92 12.09
N GLU A 142 -11.34 -13.90 12.08
CA GLU A 142 -12.01 -13.43 10.86
C GLU A 142 -11.01 -12.93 9.81
N ILE A 143 -9.97 -12.19 10.23
CA ILE A 143 -8.91 -11.71 9.34
C ILE A 143 -8.11 -12.87 8.76
N GLU A 144 -7.74 -13.87 9.56
CA GLU A 144 -7.03 -15.07 9.08
C GLU A 144 -7.86 -15.86 8.07
N ASP A 145 -9.16 -16.04 8.34
CA ASP A 145 -10.06 -16.75 7.42
C ASP A 145 -10.19 -15.99 6.09
N ARG A 146 -10.34 -14.67 6.15
CA ARG A 146 -10.39 -13.81 4.96
C ARG A 146 -9.07 -13.80 4.20
N LEU A 147 -7.94 -13.86 4.89
CA LEU A 147 -6.62 -13.94 4.28
C LEU A 147 -6.40 -15.30 3.60
N ARG A 148 -6.78 -16.41 4.25
CA ARG A 148 -6.72 -17.76 3.67
C ARG A 148 -7.60 -17.89 2.43
N ASP A 149 -8.78 -17.28 2.43
CA ASP A 149 -9.65 -17.27 1.25
C ASP A 149 -9.06 -16.43 0.11
N ALA A 150 -8.50 -15.25 0.41
CA ALA A 150 -7.80 -14.44 -0.58
C ALA A 150 -6.58 -15.15 -1.18
N GLU A 151 -5.78 -15.84 -0.37
CA GLU A 151 -4.65 -16.64 -0.84
C GLU A 151 -5.12 -17.78 -1.76
N ARG A 152 -6.23 -18.44 -1.39
CA ARG A 152 -6.83 -19.50 -2.21
C ARG A 152 -7.31 -18.96 -3.57
N ASP A 153 -7.89 -17.77 -3.61
CA ASP A 153 -8.30 -17.12 -4.85
C ASP A 153 -7.11 -16.76 -5.74
N VAL A 154 -6.06 -16.19 -5.16
CA VAL A 154 -4.80 -15.90 -5.88
C VAL A 154 -4.20 -17.18 -6.45
N ARG A 155 -4.14 -18.25 -5.64
CA ARG A 155 -3.60 -19.54 -6.08
C ARG A 155 -4.42 -20.14 -7.23
N ARG A 156 -5.75 -20.07 -7.18
CA ARG A 156 -6.63 -20.52 -8.27
C ARG A 156 -6.39 -19.74 -9.56
N GLU A 157 -6.17 -18.43 -9.45
CA GLU A 157 -5.91 -17.58 -10.62
C GLU A 157 -4.53 -17.89 -11.23
N LEU A 158 -3.49 -18.06 -10.41
CA LEU A 158 -2.17 -18.51 -10.85
C LEU A 158 -2.23 -19.88 -11.54
N ASP A 159 -2.99 -20.84 -10.98
CA ASP A 159 -3.18 -22.17 -11.58
C ASP A 159 -3.96 -22.12 -12.90
N ARG A 160 -4.86 -21.15 -13.06
CA ARG A 160 -5.58 -20.88 -14.32
C ARG A 160 -4.64 -20.27 -15.35
N GLU A 161 -3.87 -19.25 -14.98
CA GLU A 161 -2.90 -18.59 -15.86
C GLU A 161 -1.83 -19.59 -16.36
N ASN A 162 -1.30 -20.41 -15.47
CA ASN A 162 -0.34 -21.46 -15.82
C ASN A 162 -0.92 -22.50 -16.78
N ARG A 163 -2.20 -22.85 -16.65
CA ARG A 163 -2.89 -23.74 -17.58
C ARG A 163 -3.00 -23.11 -18.97
N ILE A 164 -3.43 -21.85 -19.05
CA ILE A 164 -3.55 -21.11 -20.31
C ILE A 164 -2.18 -20.99 -21.00
N ASN A 165 -1.13 -20.71 -20.25
CA ASN A 165 0.24 -20.60 -20.78
C ASN A 165 0.78 -21.95 -21.29
N ARG A 166 0.48 -23.05 -20.58
CA ARG A 166 0.84 -24.41 -21.02
C ARG A 166 0.10 -24.81 -22.29
N GLU A 167 -1.20 -24.53 -22.35
CA GLU A 167 -2.03 -24.85 -23.52
C GLU A 167 -1.52 -24.12 -24.77
N LYS A 168 -1.16 -22.83 -24.66
CA LYS A 168 -0.52 -22.08 -25.76
C LYS A 168 0.79 -22.71 -26.24
N SER A 169 1.64 -23.20 -25.32
CA SER A 169 2.92 -23.82 -25.66
C SER A 169 2.77 -25.17 -26.35
N ASP A 170 1.73 -25.94 -26.02
CA ASP A 170 1.43 -27.22 -26.67
C ASP A 170 0.87 -27.00 -28.10
N THR A 171 0.10 -25.94 -28.34
CA THR A 171 -0.38 -25.56 -29.69
C THR A 171 0.77 -25.18 -30.63
N ASP A 172 1.75 -24.42 -30.13
CA ASP A 172 2.93 -24.04 -30.93
C ASP A 172 3.78 -25.26 -31.30
N THR A 173 3.94 -26.21 -30.37
CA THR A 173 4.69 -27.46 -30.63
C THR A 173 3.97 -28.38 -31.63
N GLN A 174 2.64 -28.40 -31.65
CA GLN A 174 1.87 -29.15 -32.65
C GLN A 174 1.89 -28.47 -34.02
N SER A 175 1.83 -27.13 -34.08
CA SER A 175 2.02 -26.37 -35.32
C SER A 175 3.38 -26.64 -35.95
N ASP A 176 4.45 -26.72 -35.14
CA ASP A 176 5.79 -27.06 -35.64
C ASP A 176 5.89 -28.50 -36.18
N ARG A 177 5.18 -29.46 -35.57
CA ARG A 177 5.15 -30.84 -36.08
C ARG A 177 4.30 -31.00 -37.34
N LEU A 178 3.26 -30.19 -37.51
CA LEU A 178 2.43 -30.16 -38.71
C LEU A 178 3.12 -29.41 -39.87
N SER A 179 3.91 -28.37 -39.57
CA SER A 179 4.74 -27.66 -40.56
C SER A 179 5.92 -28.54 -41.04
N HIS A 180 6.56 -29.31 -40.16
CA HIS A 180 7.59 -30.28 -40.56
C HIS A 180 7.05 -31.52 -41.32
N ARG A 181 5.74 -31.74 -41.34
CA ARG A 181 5.09 -32.74 -42.22
C ARG A 181 4.74 -32.19 -43.60
N ARG A 182 4.61 -30.87 -43.73
CA ARG A 182 4.40 -30.19 -45.03
C ARG A 182 5.72 -29.81 -45.72
N ASP A 183 6.83 -29.77 -44.98
CA ASP A 183 8.18 -29.55 -45.50
C ASP A 183 9.06 -30.81 -45.46
N ARG A 184 8.44 -32.00 -45.50
CA ARG A 184 9.17 -33.24 -45.79
C ARG A 184 9.27 -33.33 -47.31
N GLY A 185 10.38 -32.82 -47.85
CA GLY A 185 10.74 -32.94 -49.26
C GLY A 185 10.48 -34.34 -49.80
N VAL A 186 9.98 -34.39 -51.04
CA VAL A 186 9.71 -35.64 -51.76
C VAL A 186 11.03 -36.41 -51.88
N MET A 187 11.19 -37.48 -51.10
CA MET A 187 12.23 -38.48 -51.36
C MET A 187 11.79 -39.25 -52.60
N ILE A 188 12.35 -38.90 -53.76
CA ILE A 188 12.22 -39.70 -54.97
C ILE A 188 13.13 -40.91 -54.76
N ASP A 189 12.53 -42.08 -54.62
CA ASP A 189 13.27 -43.34 -54.63
C ASP A 189 13.72 -43.59 -56.07
N VAL A 190 15.00 -43.34 -56.35
CA VAL A 190 15.61 -43.57 -57.66
C VAL A 190 15.91 -45.06 -57.76
N ASN A 191 14.93 -45.83 -58.21
CA ASN A 191 15.14 -47.19 -58.66
C ASN A 191 15.63 -47.13 -60.12
N ASP A 192 16.89 -47.47 -60.34
CA ASP A 192 17.50 -47.57 -61.67
C ASP A 192 17.08 -48.90 -62.29
N GLU A 193 15.92 -48.93 -62.94
CA GLU A 193 15.50 -50.07 -63.75
C GLU A 193 14.85 -49.60 -65.06
N THR A 194 15.47 -50.07 -66.13
CA THR A 194 15.17 -49.82 -67.53
C THR A 194 13.80 -50.36 -67.96
N ASP A 195 13.21 -49.64 -68.92
CA ASP A 195 12.15 -50.04 -69.87
C ASP A 195 10.71 -50.26 -69.36
N GLY A 196 9.78 -49.49 -69.94
CA GLY A 196 8.40 -49.97 -70.15
C GLY A 196 7.26 -48.96 -69.97
N SER A 197 6.90 -48.28 -71.05
CA SER A 197 5.53 -47.95 -71.52
C SER A 197 4.49 -47.21 -70.64
N GLU A 198 3.95 -46.16 -71.28
CA GLU A 198 2.51 -45.79 -71.39
C GLU A 198 1.85 -44.82 -70.38
N SER A 199 1.64 -43.59 -70.89
CA SER A 199 0.38 -42.83 -70.98
C SER A 199 -0.61 -42.79 -69.81
N GLY A 200 -0.94 -41.56 -69.40
CA GLY A 200 -2.13 -41.27 -68.60
C GLY A 200 -2.34 -39.77 -68.35
N ASP A 201 -2.83 -39.06 -69.37
CA ASP A 201 -3.41 -37.72 -69.24
C ASP A 201 -4.74 -37.80 -68.48
N THR A 202 -4.86 -37.14 -67.33
CA THR A 202 -6.15 -36.66 -66.80
C THR A 202 -5.96 -35.41 -65.94
N LYS A 203 -6.28 -34.25 -66.50
CA LYS A 203 -6.68 -33.06 -65.75
C LYS A 203 -8.04 -33.30 -65.08
N SER A 204 -8.18 -33.04 -63.79
CA SER A 204 -9.48 -32.82 -63.14
C SER A 204 -9.34 -31.89 -61.93
N LYS A 205 -10.37 -31.05 -61.78
CA LYS A 205 -10.48 -29.78 -61.04
C LYS A 205 -10.38 -29.92 -59.51
N PRO A 206 -10.03 -28.84 -58.77
CA PRO A 206 -10.28 -28.79 -57.34
C PRO A 206 -11.78 -28.62 -57.10
N GLU A 207 -12.32 -29.51 -56.27
CA GLU A 207 -13.69 -29.48 -55.77
C GLU A 207 -13.87 -28.31 -54.80
N GLN A 208 -15.06 -27.73 -54.83
CA GLN A 208 -15.49 -26.58 -54.05
C GLN A 208 -15.58 -26.97 -52.57
N GLU A 209 -14.91 -26.21 -51.70
CA GLU A 209 -15.21 -26.25 -50.27
C GLU A 209 -16.65 -25.77 -50.01
N PRO A 210 -17.37 -26.40 -49.06
CA PRO A 210 -18.68 -25.93 -48.65
C PRO A 210 -18.50 -24.57 -47.95
N LYS A 211 -19.18 -23.54 -48.46
CA LYS A 211 -19.34 -22.26 -47.77
C LYS A 211 -20.02 -22.53 -46.43
N SER A 212 -19.27 -22.52 -45.34
CA SER A 212 -19.85 -22.27 -44.03
C SER A 212 -20.41 -20.84 -44.08
N GLU A 213 -21.70 -20.70 -43.87
CA GLU A 213 -22.33 -19.44 -43.48
C GLU A 213 -21.69 -19.04 -42.15
N LEU A 214 -20.56 -18.33 -42.23
CA LEU A 214 -20.07 -17.53 -41.14
C LEU A 214 -21.13 -16.45 -40.94
N GLU A 215 -21.73 -16.44 -39.75
CA GLU A 215 -22.36 -15.24 -39.22
C GLU A 215 -21.40 -14.08 -39.52
N SER A 216 -21.80 -13.19 -40.40
CA SER A 216 -21.02 -12.00 -40.73
C SER A 216 -20.84 -11.25 -39.42
N ASP A 217 -19.62 -11.27 -38.86
CA ASP A 217 -19.27 -10.38 -37.76
C ASP A 217 -19.72 -8.97 -38.16
N PRO A 218 -20.43 -8.23 -37.29
CA PRO A 218 -20.96 -6.93 -37.63
C PRO A 218 -19.81 -6.06 -38.14
N GLU A 219 -19.88 -5.65 -39.41
CA GLU A 219 -18.92 -4.72 -39.99
C GLU A 219 -19.06 -3.40 -39.24
N VAL A 220 -18.15 -3.16 -38.30
CA VAL A 220 -18.10 -1.93 -37.50
C VAL A 220 -17.59 -0.82 -38.41
N ASP A 221 -18.45 0.15 -38.70
CA ASP A 221 -18.05 1.36 -39.42
C ASP A 221 -17.27 2.28 -38.48
N VAL A 222 -15.95 2.18 -38.59
CA VAL A 222 -15.00 2.93 -37.76
C VAL A 222 -15.15 4.44 -37.95
N ASP A 223 -15.57 4.89 -39.14
CA ASP A 223 -15.71 6.32 -39.43
C ASP A 223 -16.89 6.92 -38.64
N SER A 224 -18.01 6.19 -38.59
CA SER A 224 -19.19 6.57 -37.80
C SER A 224 -18.91 6.58 -36.29
N GLU A 225 -18.17 5.59 -35.78
CA GLU A 225 -17.78 5.50 -34.36
C GLU A 225 -16.82 6.63 -33.96
N LEU A 226 -15.87 6.98 -34.83
CA LEU A 226 -14.91 8.07 -34.57
C LEU A 226 -15.58 9.45 -34.55
N GLU A 227 -16.61 9.65 -35.37
CA GLU A 227 -17.36 10.91 -35.38
C GLU A 227 -18.16 11.09 -34.08
N SER A 228 -18.73 10.03 -33.53
CA SER A 228 -19.45 10.07 -32.24
C SER A 228 -18.51 10.43 -31.08
N ILE A 229 -17.33 9.82 -31.01
CA ILE A 229 -16.34 10.10 -29.95
C ILE A 229 -15.81 11.54 -30.07
N LYS A 230 -15.63 12.05 -31.29
CA LYS A 230 -15.20 13.42 -31.53
C LYS A 230 -16.26 14.44 -31.11
N ALA A 231 -17.53 14.15 -31.36
CA ALA A 231 -18.64 15.01 -30.95
C ALA A 231 -18.77 15.10 -29.43
N ASP A 232 -18.61 13.98 -28.72
CA ASP A 232 -18.63 13.95 -27.25
C ASP A 232 -17.44 14.72 -26.64
N LEU A 233 -16.24 14.52 -27.17
CA LEU A 233 -15.05 15.27 -26.72
C LEU A 233 -15.20 16.78 -26.96
N GLN A 234 -15.73 17.18 -28.11
CA GLN A 234 -15.94 18.60 -28.43
C GLN A 234 -17.04 19.24 -27.57
N LYS A 235 -18.02 18.46 -27.12
CA LYS A 235 -19.06 18.90 -26.19
C LYS A 235 -18.48 19.15 -24.79
N ASP A 236 -17.55 18.32 -24.34
CA ASP A 236 -16.86 18.52 -23.06
C ASP A 236 -15.90 19.72 -23.10
N GLU A 237 -15.23 19.97 -24.23
CA GLU A 237 -14.37 21.15 -24.38
C GLU A 237 -15.14 22.48 -24.47
N THR A 238 -16.35 22.48 -25.02
CA THR A 238 -17.17 23.70 -25.17
C THR A 238 -18.16 23.93 -24.02
N GLY A 239 -18.34 22.95 -23.13
CA GLY A 239 -19.28 23.01 -22.00
C GLY A 239 -18.83 23.83 -20.80
N THR A 240 -17.62 24.41 -20.80
CA THR A 240 -17.06 25.13 -19.64
C THR A 240 -17.15 26.65 -19.72
N ASP A 241 -17.49 27.24 -20.89
CA ASP A 241 -17.39 28.70 -21.11
C ASP A 241 -18.74 29.44 -21.26
N SER A 242 -19.84 28.95 -20.68
CA SER A 242 -21.12 29.69 -20.69
C SER A 242 -21.91 29.56 -19.41
N ALA A 243 -21.29 29.89 -18.27
CA ALA A 243 -22.04 30.17 -17.04
C ALA A 243 -21.22 30.98 -16.01
N SER A 244 -20.75 32.18 -16.36
CA SER A 244 -20.48 33.20 -15.32
C SER A 244 -20.31 34.59 -15.94
N ASN A 245 -21.42 35.21 -16.37
CA ASN A 245 -21.49 36.66 -16.46
C ASN A 245 -22.56 37.13 -15.47
N ASN A 246 -22.13 37.36 -14.23
CA ASN A 246 -22.92 38.04 -13.21
C ASN A 246 -22.15 39.32 -12.84
N GLU A 247 -22.22 40.30 -13.73
CA GLU A 247 -21.85 41.69 -13.44
C GLU A 247 -22.88 42.24 -12.46
N ASN A 248 -22.46 42.47 -11.22
CA ASN A 248 -23.17 43.31 -10.26
C ASN A 248 -22.14 43.79 -9.22
N ASP A 249 -21.30 44.74 -9.64
CA ASP A 249 -20.59 45.64 -8.72
C ASP A 249 -21.26 47.00 -8.87
N GLU A 250 -22.24 47.25 -7.99
CA GLU A 250 -22.75 48.61 -7.72
C GLU A 250 -21.84 49.24 -6.66
N ASP A 251 -21.30 50.40 -7.01
CA ASP A 251 -20.55 51.30 -6.15
C ASP A 251 -21.37 51.71 -4.92
N GLU A 252 -20.72 51.79 -3.75
CA GLU A 252 -21.08 52.79 -2.73
C GLU A 252 -19.87 53.10 -1.85
N ASP A 253 -19.30 54.28 -2.11
CA ASP A 253 -18.40 55.01 -1.23
C ASP A 253 -19.06 55.27 0.13
N ASP A 254 -18.30 55.12 1.23
CA ASP A 254 -18.46 56.04 2.35
C ASP A 254 -17.13 56.17 3.11
N ASP A 255 -16.50 57.33 2.92
CA ASP A 255 -15.54 57.91 3.84
C ASP A 255 -16.20 58.08 5.22
N LEU A 256 -15.41 57.96 6.31
CA LEU A 256 -15.28 58.95 7.40
C LEU A 256 -14.65 58.35 8.68
N ASP A 257 -13.46 58.88 8.96
CA ASP A 257 -12.96 59.45 10.22
C ASP A 257 -12.84 58.65 11.55
N GLY A 258 -11.63 58.82 12.12
CA GLY A 258 -11.36 58.86 13.57
C GLY A 258 -10.93 57.54 14.21
N ASP A 259 -10.12 57.48 15.26
CA ASP A 259 -9.38 58.47 16.04
C ASP A 259 -8.45 57.67 16.98
N ALA A 260 -7.31 58.28 17.28
CA ALA A 260 -6.33 58.14 18.36
C ALA A 260 -6.10 56.88 19.25
N THR A 261 -4.84 56.90 19.73
CA THR A 261 -4.22 56.31 20.96
C THR A 261 -3.72 54.87 20.82
N LYS A 262 -2.43 54.53 20.91
CA LYS A 262 -1.31 54.97 21.77
C LYS A 262 -1.62 54.84 23.27
N ASN A 263 -1.47 53.62 23.78
CA ASN A 263 -0.60 53.29 24.91
C ASN A 263 -0.35 51.78 24.99
#